data_AF-A0A0S4QHJ9-F1
#
_entry.id   AF-A0A0S4QHJ9-F1
#
_cell.length_a   1.000
_cell.length_b   1.000
_cell.length_c   1.000
_cell.angle_alpha   90.00
_cell.angle_beta   90.00
_cell.angle_gamma   90.00
#
_symmetry.space_group_name_H-M   'P 1'
#
loop_
_entity.id
_entity.type
_entity.pdbx_description
1 polymer ?
#
loop_
_entity_poly.entity_id
_entity_poly.type
_entity_poly.pdbx_seq_one_letter_code
_entity_poly.pdbx_strand_id
1 'polypeptide(L)'
;MMAPNGTRFGGWLLNTADNRFGPVGDFDGDGRDEILVTSPWGIGILKLSGSTLTVPMMAPNGTRFGGWLLNTADNHFATPADFDGDGRDEILVTSPWGLGILRLSGGTLTSPVMVSNGTRLGGWLLNTADNRLGPVGDLDGDKRAEIVITSPWGLGVLELNGSTLNSLMLAPNGTRFGGWLLNTADNYVDMVVDVDGDGSDEIIVTSPWGIGVLELNGPSLNSLMLAPNGTRFGGWLLNTADNQIGVGDQLVRLHIKILTTPDVSIENMIVAMARAYEAVGIRVHRVSTETLSLPALNDLDVGTCQLGVTTTEQNQLFNNRNNAGPLDVVVYFVRSTVPPYNGCASHPAGRPGAVVAQGATEWTLAHEVGHVLTLRHVDDNNRLMTGNGTANITNPPPDLVATEVNSMRASRLTHAI
;
A
#
# COMPACT_ATOMS: atom_id res chain seq x y z
N MET A 1 23.50 15.36 9.42
CA MET A 1 23.33 16.81 9.20
C MET A 1 21.97 17.21 9.76
N MET A 2 21.84 18.38 10.39
CA MET A 2 20.54 18.92 10.81
C MET A 2 20.26 20.19 10.00
N ALA A 3 19.09 20.28 9.37
CA ALA A 3 18.66 21.44 8.62
C ALA A 3 17.20 21.77 8.95
N PRO A 4 16.86 23.04 9.20
CA PRO A 4 15.47 23.45 9.43
C PRO A 4 14.67 23.49 8.12
N ASN A 5 13.34 23.40 8.22
CA ASN A 5 12.44 23.73 7.12
C ASN A 5 12.75 25.13 6.56
N GLY A 6 12.66 25.27 5.23
CA GLY A 6 13.06 26.47 4.49
C GLY A 6 14.51 26.46 4.00
N THR A 7 15.32 25.48 4.40
CA THR A 7 16.70 25.31 3.87
C THR A 7 16.66 24.93 2.39
N ARG A 8 17.60 25.45 1.59
CA ARG A 8 17.77 25.02 0.19
C ARG A 8 18.99 24.11 0.02
N PHE A 9 18.79 22.96 -0.61
CA PHE A 9 19.84 22.04 -1.05
C PHE A 9 19.88 22.04 -2.57
N GLY A 10 20.97 22.49 -3.18
CA GLY A 10 21.12 22.46 -4.66
C GLY A 10 19.97 23.10 -5.45
N GLY A 11 19.13 23.94 -4.84
CA GLY A 11 17.91 24.50 -5.44
C GLY A 11 16.60 23.97 -4.84
N TRP A 12 16.58 22.72 -4.37
CA TRP A 12 15.42 22.11 -3.70
C TRP A 12 15.13 22.79 -2.36
N LEU A 13 13.87 23.17 -2.12
CA LEU A 13 13.45 23.77 -0.87
C LEU A 13 12.95 22.67 0.09
N LEU A 14 13.70 22.43 1.17
CA LEU A 14 13.28 21.51 2.22
C LEU A 14 12.03 22.05 2.91
N ASN A 15 10.93 21.31 2.83
CA ASN A 15 9.73 21.56 3.61
C ASN A 15 9.09 20.23 4.02
N THR A 16 9.33 19.77 5.23
CA THR A 16 8.77 18.49 5.72
C THR A 16 7.24 18.48 5.82
N ALA A 17 6.56 19.61 5.64
CA ALA A 17 5.10 19.65 5.57
C ALA A 17 4.55 19.09 4.25
N ASP A 18 5.29 19.22 3.15
CA ASP A 18 4.84 18.85 1.80
C ASP A 18 5.84 18.03 0.99
N ASN A 19 7.08 17.90 1.45
CA ASN A 19 8.09 17.02 0.86
C ASN A 19 7.83 15.58 1.31
N ARG A 20 7.77 14.65 0.37
CA ARG A 20 7.82 13.21 0.64
C ARG A 20 9.18 12.70 0.23
N PHE A 21 9.91 12.11 1.16
CA PHE A 21 11.22 11.50 0.91
C PHE A 21 11.04 10.01 0.65
N GLY A 22 11.81 9.50 -0.28
CA GLY A 22 11.71 8.14 -0.75
C GLY A 22 10.97 8.06 -2.10
N PRO A 23 11.24 6.98 -2.85
CA PRO A 23 12.15 5.89 -2.48
C PRO A 23 13.65 6.26 -2.63
N VAL A 24 14.55 5.35 -2.24
CA VAL A 24 16.01 5.53 -2.34
C VAL A 24 16.62 4.47 -3.27
N GLY A 25 17.72 4.80 -3.93
CA GLY A 25 18.45 3.90 -4.84
C GLY A 25 19.67 4.59 -5.44
N ASP A 26 20.63 3.81 -5.95
CA ASP A 26 21.85 4.30 -6.61
C ASP A 26 21.53 4.76 -8.05
N PHE A 27 20.87 5.91 -8.17
CA PHE A 27 20.42 6.42 -9.46
C PHE A 27 21.58 6.88 -10.35
N ASP A 28 22.69 7.34 -9.76
CA ASP A 28 23.84 7.85 -10.52
C ASP A 28 24.98 6.84 -10.73
N GLY A 29 24.91 5.66 -10.11
CA GLY A 29 25.78 4.51 -10.31
C GLY A 29 27.15 4.66 -9.64
N ASP A 30 27.24 5.39 -8.54
CA ASP A 30 28.48 5.58 -7.78
C ASP A 30 28.63 4.66 -6.56
N GLY A 31 27.68 3.73 -6.39
CA GLY A 31 27.61 2.77 -5.30
C GLY A 31 27.01 3.36 -4.02
N ARG A 32 26.29 4.48 -4.10
CA ARG A 32 25.63 5.12 -2.94
C ARG A 32 24.23 5.55 -3.30
N ASP A 33 23.29 5.21 -2.43
CA ASP A 33 21.90 5.59 -2.65
C ASP A 33 21.69 7.11 -2.61
N GLU A 34 20.92 7.57 -3.59
CA GLU A 34 20.25 8.86 -3.61
C GLU A 34 18.85 8.77 -3.04
N ILE A 35 18.30 9.93 -2.67
CA ILE A 35 16.94 10.06 -2.17
C ILE A 35 16.08 10.73 -3.23
N LEU A 36 15.05 10.02 -3.72
CA LEU A 36 13.98 10.66 -4.46
C LEU A 36 13.13 11.49 -3.48
N VAL A 37 12.79 12.71 -3.87
CA VAL A 37 11.88 13.56 -3.11
C VAL A 37 10.78 14.07 -4.04
N THR A 38 9.55 14.07 -3.55
CA THR A 38 8.40 14.68 -4.24
C THR A 38 7.83 15.83 -3.42
N SER A 39 7.21 16.79 -4.08
CA SER A 39 6.46 17.89 -3.47
C SER A 39 5.32 18.33 -4.40
N PRO A 40 4.44 19.25 -3.99
CA PRO A 40 3.46 19.86 -4.89
C PRO A 40 4.09 20.61 -6.08
N TRP A 41 5.36 21.01 -5.97
CA TRP A 41 6.09 21.64 -7.07
C TRP A 41 6.56 20.64 -8.13
N GLY A 42 6.95 19.43 -7.74
CA GLY A 42 7.55 18.43 -8.63
C GLY A 42 8.45 17.45 -7.88
N ILE A 43 9.50 16.96 -8.54
CA ILE A 43 10.42 15.96 -7.96
C ILE A 43 11.88 16.42 -7.94
N GLY A 44 12.66 15.82 -7.06
CA GLY A 44 14.11 15.94 -6.99
C GLY A 44 14.76 14.61 -6.68
N ILE A 45 16.02 14.49 -7.06
CA ILE A 45 16.94 13.43 -6.61
C ILE A 45 18.01 14.14 -5.79
N LEU A 46 18.21 13.72 -4.55
CA LEU A 46 19.14 14.33 -3.60
C LEU A 46 20.26 13.34 -3.27
N LYS A 47 21.50 13.79 -3.41
CA LYS A 47 22.71 13.01 -3.13
C LYS A 47 23.44 13.54 -1.92
N LEU A 48 23.87 12.67 -1.02
CA LEU A 48 24.73 13.05 0.10
C LEU A 48 26.17 13.29 -0.39
N SER A 49 26.63 14.53 -0.33
CA SER A 49 28.01 14.91 -0.65
C SER A 49 28.67 15.58 0.56
N GLY A 50 29.63 14.87 1.17
CA GLY A 50 30.23 15.30 2.43
C GLY A 50 29.19 15.43 3.54
N SER A 51 29.00 16.65 4.05
CA SER A 51 28.01 16.95 5.09
C SER A 51 26.74 17.65 4.57
N THR A 52 26.55 17.74 3.24
CA THR A 52 25.41 18.41 2.61
C THR A 52 24.69 17.52 1.59
N LEU A 53 23.47 17.90 1.20
CA LEU A 53 22.79 17.31 0.05
C LEU A 53 23.04 18.17 -1.20
N THR A 54 23.47 17.52 -2.27
CA THR A 54 23.46 18.06 -3.64
C THR A 54 22.23 17.54 -4.37
N VAL A 55 21.85 18.18 -5.49
CA VAL A 55 20.64 17.79 -6.26
C VAL A 55 21.05 17.46 -7.69
N PRO A 56 21.35 16.18 -8.01
CA PRO A 56 21.64 15.74 -9.37
C PRO A 56 20.53 16.07 -10.38
N MET A 57 19.26 16.04 -9.93
CA MET A 57 18.10 16.31 -10.78
C MET A 57 16.99 16.98 -9.96
N MET A 58 16.33 17.97 -10.54
CA MET A 58 15.01 18.42 -10.09
C MET A 58 14.18 18.92 -11.26
N ALA A 59 12.87 18.67 -11.20
CA ALA A 59 11.95 19.05 -12.27
C ALA A 59 10.55 19.39 -11.71
N PRO A 60 9.91 20.46 -12.21
CA PRO A 60 8.55 20.79 -11.81
C PRO A 60 7.52 19.84 -12.45
N ASN A 61 6.35 19.73 -11.83
CA ASN A 61 5.17 19.12 -12.43
C ASN A 61 4.89 19.70 -13.83
N GLY A 62 4.45 18.85 -14.76
CA GLY A 62 4.28 19.17 -16.18
C GLY A 62 5.54 18.97 -17.03
N THR A 63 6.69 18.67 -16.42
CA THR A 63 7.90 18.26 -17.16
C THR A 63 7.67 16.90 -17.83
N ARG A 64 8.23 16.73 -19.03
CA ARG A 64 8.24 15.44 -19.73
C ARG A 64 9.59 14.75 -19.59
N PHE A 65 9.59 13.52 -19.11
CA PHE A 65 10.74 12.62 -19.11
C PHE A 65 10.59 11.66 -20.28
N GLY A 66 11.15 12.03 -21.44
CA GLY A 66 10.78 11.39 -22.69
C GLY A 66 9.29 11.58 -22.97
N GLY A 67 8.53 10.48 -22.96
CA GLY A 67 7.08 10.55 -23.13
C GLY A 67 6.27 10.68 -21.83
N TRP A 68 6.88 10.36 -20.69
CA TRP A 68 6.19 10.36 -19.39
C TRP A 68 5.93 11.79 -18.92
N LEU A 69 4.69 12.11 -18.56
CA LEU A 69 4.32 13.43 -18.03
C LEU A 69 4.35 13.38 -16.50
N LEU A 70 5.26 14.15 -15.90
CA LEU A 70 5.35 14.24 -14.45
C LEU A 70 4.13 14.95 -13.87
N ASN A 71 3.44 14.27 -12.96
CA ASN A 71 2.44 14.87 -12.08
C ASN A 71 2.49 14.20 -10.70
N THR A 72 3.13 14.83 -9.72
CA THR A 72 3.24 14.27 -8.35
C THR A 72 1.91 14.10 -7.62
N ALA A 73 0.80 14.60 -8.16
CA ALA A 73 -0.53 14.35 -7.61
C ALA A 73 -1.04 12.93 -7.90
N ASP A 74 -0.66 12.34 -9.03
CA ASP A 74 -1.16 11.04 -9.48
C ASP A 74 -0.05 10.05 -9.87
N ASN A 75 1.21 10.48 -9.86
CA ASN A 75 2.37 9.63 -10.08
C ASN A 75 2.78 8.97 -8.76
N HIS A 76 2.86 7.65 -8.74
CA HIS A 76 3.38 6.87 -7.63
C HIS A 76 4.74 6.28 -8.00
N PHE A 77 5.77 6.60 -7.22
CA PHE A 77 7.13 6.10 -7.40
C PHE A 77 7.34 4.92 -6.45
N ALA A 78 7.58 3.74 -7.02
CA ALA A 78 7.83 2.50 -6.28
C ALA A 78 9.33 2.26 -6.09
N THR A 79 9.70 1.22 -5.34
CA THR A 79 11.09 0.85 -5.05
C THR A 79 11.94 0.80 -6.32
N PRO A 80 13.04 1.58 -6.38
CA PRO A 80 14.02 1.52 -7.44
C PRO A 80 14.78 0.20 -7.43
N ALA A 81 15.24 -0.20 -8.60
CA ALA A 81 16.16 -1.31 -8.77
C ALA A 81 16.83 -1.24 -10.15
N ASP A 82 17.96 -1.92 -10.30
CA ASP A 82 18.67 -2.09 -11.57
C ASP A 82 17.90 -3.08 -12.48
N PHE A 83 16.94 -2.58 -13.27
CA PHE A 83 16.11 -3.43 -14.14
C PHE A 83 16.84 -3.80 -15.45
N ASP A 84 17.86 -3.01 -15.83
CA ASP A 84 18.58 -3.19 -17.09
C ASP A 84 20.01 -3.76 -16.96
N GLY A 85 20.50 -3.91 -15.72
CA GLY A 85 21.74 -4.62 -15.37
C GLY A 85 23.00 -3.77 -15.55
N ASP A 86 22.87 -2.44 -15.58
CA ASP A 86 23.99 -1.54 -15.78
C ASP A 86 24.69 -1.09 -14.49
N GLY A 87 24.15 -1.47 -13.33
CA GLY A 87 24.61 -1.07 -12.01
C GLY A 87 24.06 0.28 -11.56
N ARG A 88 22.98 0.78 -12.18
CA ARG A 88 22.23 1.96 -11.73
C ARG A 88 20.81 1.54 -11.44
N ASP A 89 20.22 2.11 -10.40
CA ASP A 89 18.81 1.88 -10.14
C ASP A 89 17.94 2.74 -11.06
N GLU A 90 16.94 2.11 -11.67
CA GLU A 90 15.83 2.77 -12.34
C GLU A 90 14.63 2.93 -11.40
N ILE A 91 13.80 3.93 -11.68
CA ILE A 91 12.61 4.27 -10.90
C ILE A 91 11.38 3.70 -11.59
N LEU A 92 10.72 2.74 -10.95
CA LEU A 92 9.39 2.29 -11.33
C LEU A 92 8.34 3.36 -10.95
N VAL A 93 7.52 3.78 -11.91
CA VAL A 93 6.48 4.79 -11.71
C VAL A 93 5.13 4.31 -12.28
N THR A 94 4.04 4.60 -11.59
CA THR A 94 2.68 4.41 -12.10
C THR A 94 1.88 5.70 -12.07
N SER A 95 0.82 5.74 -12.89
CA SER A 95 -0.19 6.79 -12.89
C SER A 95 -1.53 6.20 -13.37
N PRO A 96 -2.63 6.97 -13.37
CA PRO A 96 -3.88 6.55 -14.00
C PRO A 96 -3.75 6.22 -15.49
N TRP A 97 -2.71 6.71 -16.16
CA TRP A 97 -2.43 6.38 -17.55
C TRP A 97 -1.81 4.98 -17.71
N GLY A 98 -0.92 4.57 -16.79
CA GLY A 98 -0.21 3.30 -16.88
C GLY A 98 1.09 3.25 -16.06
N LEU A 99 2.05 2.48 -16.55
CA LEU A 99 3.33 2.15 -15.91
C LEU A 99 4.50 2.74 -16.72
N GLY A 100 5.53 3.24 -16.04
CA GLY A 100 6.81 3.61 -16.64
C GLY A 100 7.99 3.12 -15.82
N ILE A 101 9.13 2.95 -16.48
CA ILE A 101 10.44 2.82 -15.82
C ILE A 101 11.25 4.03 -16.26
N LEU A 102 11.75 4.80 -15.30
CA LEU A 102 12.49 6.04 -15.53
C LEU A 102 13.95 5.88 -15.11
N ARG A 103 14.87 6.46 -15.87
CA ARG A 103 16.30 6.36 -15.62
C ARG A 103 16.95 7.72 -15.50
N LEU A 104 17.83 7.92 -14.52
CA LEU A 104 18.62 9.14 -14.41
C LEU A 104 19.69 9.15 -15.50
N SER A 105 19.65 10.18 -16.35
CA SER A 105 20.62 10.37 -17.42
C SER A 105 21.06 11.82 -17.48
N GLY A 106 22.29 12.07 -17.05
CA GLY A 106 22.79 13.43 -16.84
C GLY A 106 21.98 14.13 -15.74
N GLY A 107 21.43 15.32 -16.06
CA GLY A 107 20.62 16.12 -15.11
C GLY A 107 19.10 15.98 -15.29
N THR A 108 18.62 14.90 -15.90
CA THR A 108 17.18 14.65 -16.15
C THR A 108 16.85 13.15 -16.06
N LEU A 109 15.57 12.82 -15.99
CA LEU A 109 15.10 11.45 -16.22
C LEU A 109 14.75 11.22 -17.70
N THR A 110 14.98 10.00 -18.17
CA THR A 110 14.46 9.44 -19.42
C THR A 110 13.47 8.32 -19.11
N SER A 111 12.67 7.88 -20.10
CA SER A 111 11.65 6.83 -19.92
C SER A 111 11.94 5.61 -20.82
N PRO A 112 12.84 4.68 -20.42
CA PRO A 112 13.08 3.43 -21.15
C PRO A 112 11.81 2.62 -21.45
N VAL A 113 10.87 2.59 -20.50
CA VAL A 113 9.59 1.88 -20.63
C VAL A 113 8.43 2.82 -20.38
N MET A 114 7.38 2.67 -21.18
CA MET A 114 6.08 3.28 -20.95
C MET A 114 4.97 2.40 -21.52
N VAL A 115 4.05 2.01 -20.66
CA VAL A 115 2.98 1.08 -21.00
C VAL A 115 1.66 1.60 -20.46
N SER A 116 0.69 1.80 -21.33
CA SER A 116 -0.65 2.24 -20.95
C SER A 116 -1.47 1.12 -20.30
N ASN A 117 -2.40 1.49 -19.44
CA ASN A 117 -3.44 0.57 -18.96
C ASN A 117 -4.18 -0.12 -20.12
N GLY A 118 -4.48 -1.41 -19.96
CA GLY A 118 -5.08 -2.26 -20.98
C GLY A 118 -4.07 -2.95 -21.91
N THR A 119 -2.78 -2.62 -21.84
CA THR A 119 -1.73 -3.32 -22.58
C THR A 119 -1.35 -4.63 -21.87
N ARG A 120 -0.95 -5.65 -22.65
CA ARG A 120 -0.44 -6.92 -22.11
C ARG A 120 1.08 -6.91 -21.96
N LEU A 121 1.55 -7.26 -20.76
CA LEU A 121 2.96 -7.42 -20.38
C LEU A 121 3.26 -8.91 -20.23
N GLY A 122 3.83 -9.54 -21.27
CA GLY A 122 4.02 -11.00 -21.30
C GLY A 122 2.75 -11.86 -21.19
N GLY A 123 1.56 -11.24 -21.21
CA GLY A 123 0.29 -11.91 -21.00
C GLY A 123 -0.53 -11.30 -19.85
N TRP A 124 0.13 -10.67 -18.88
CA TRP A 124 -0.52 -9.92 -17.80
C TRP A 124 -1.23 -8.68 -18.35
N LEU A 125 -2.51 -8.47 -18.02
CA LEU A 125 -3.24 -7.27 -18.45
C LEU A 125 -2.99 -6.14 -17.44
N LEU A 126 -2.23 -5.12 -17.84
CA LEU A 126 -1.91 -3.99 -16.97
C LEU A 126 -3.17 -3.18 -16.64
N ASN A 127 -3.42 -3.00 -15.35
CA ASN A 127 -4.42 -2.09 -14.82
C ASN A 127 -3.91 -1.49 -13.50
N THR A 128 -3.33 -0.30 -13.55
CA THR A 128 -2.79 0.37 -12.35
C THR A 128 -3.83 0.69 -11.28
N ALA A 129 -5.13 0.57 -11.57
CA ALA A 129 -6.18 0.69 -10.57
C ALA A 129 -6.26 -0.52 -9.62
N ASP A 130 -5.88 -1.73 -10.06
CA ASP A 130 -5.99 -2.95 -9.25
C ASP A 130 -4.71 -3.80 -9.23
N ASN A 131 -3.70 -3.39 -9.97
CA ASN A 131 -2.39 -4.02 -9.96
C ASN A 131 -1.55 -3.38 -8.84
N ARG A 132 -0.99 -4.22 -7.97
CA ARG A 132 0.08 -3.83 -7.04
C ARG A 132 1.41 -4.28 -7.61
N LEU A 133 2.37 -3.36 -7.65
CA LEU A 133 3.67 -3.55 -8.25
C LEU A 133 4.71 -3.49 -7.15
N GLY A 134 5.70 -4.36 -7.22
CA GLY A 134 6.65 -4.57 -6.14
C GLY A 134 6.18 -5.68 -5.18
N PRO A 135 7.10 -6.21 -4.35
CA PRO A 135 8.54 -5.92 -4.30
C PRO A 135 9.30 -6.27 -5.59
N VAL A 136 10.54 -5.79 -5.70
CA VAL A 136 11.44 -5.97 -6.84
C VAL A 136 12.75 -6.61 -6.36
N GLY A 137 13.43 -7.37 -7.23
CA GLY A 137 14.71 -8.02 -6.95
C GLY A 137 15.10 -9.03 -8.04
N ASP A 138 16.32 -9.56 -8.00
CA ASP A 138 16.92 -10.44 -9.01
C ASP A 138 16.40 -11.88 -8.83
N LEU A 139 15.18 -12.14 -9.29
CA LEU A 139 14.46 -13.40 -9.04
C LEU A 139 14.98 -14.56 -9.89
N ASP A 140 15.60 -14.29 -11.04
CA ASP A 140 16.12 -15.32 -11.94
C ASP A 140 17.66 -15.45 -11.96
N GLY A 141 18.37 -14.63 -11.19
CA GLY A 141 19.81 -14.69 -10.97
C GLY A 141 20.64 -14.12 -12.14
N ASP A 142 20.02 -13.33 -13.04
CA ASP A 142 20.70 -12.69 -14.15
C ASP A 142 21.35 -11.33 -13.79
N LYS A 143 21.17 -10.88 -12.54
CA LYS A 143 21.61 -9.59 -11.96
C LYS A 143 20.81 -8.38 -12.39
N ARG A 144 19.63 -8.61 -12.94
CA ARG A 144 18.65 -7.58 -13.23
C ARG A 144 17.47 -7.83 -12.34
N ALA A 145 16.86 -6.75 -11.87
CA ALA A 145 15.69 -6.89 -11.04
C ALA A 145 14.46 -7.24 -11.87
N GLU A 146 13.62 -8.10 -11.32
CA GLU A 146 12.26 -8.36 -11.77
C GLU A 146 11.25 -7.64 -10.88
N ILE A 147 10.06 -7.46 -11.42
CA ILE A 147 8.92 -6.84 -10.74
C ILE A 147 7.91 -7.92 -10.38
N VAL A 148 7.67 -8.12 -9.08
CA VAL A 148 6.49 -8.86 -8.65
C VAL A 148 5.25 -8.00 -8.86
N ILE A 149 4.22 -8.56 -9.50
CA ILE A 149 2.94 -7.91 -9.73
C ILE A 149 1.79 -8.77 -9.22
N THR A 150 0.85 -8.17 -8.50
CA THR A 150 -0.36 -8.85 -8.02
C THR A 150 -1.62 -8.10 -8.42
N SER A 151 -2.73 -8.84 -8.56
CA SER A 151 -4.08 -8.28 -8.79
C SER A 151 -5.12 -9.24 -8.21
N PRO A 152 -6.43 -8.91 -8.24
CA PRO A 152 -7.48 -9.87 -7.90
C PRO A 152 -7.47 -11.15 -8.76
N TRP A 153 -6.80 -11.14 -9.92
CA TRP A 153 -6.64 -12.34 -10.75
C TRP A 153 -5.57 -13.29 -10.21
N GLY A 154 -4.45 -12.79 -9.71
CA GLY A 154 -3.32 -13.62 -9.28
C GLY A 154 -1.99 -12.88 -9.13
N LEU A 155 -0.90 -13.59 -9.33
CA LEU A 155 0.50 -13.17 -9.16
C LEU A 155 1.26 -13.29 -10.50
N GLY A 156 2.18 -12.39 -10.76
CA GLY A 156 3.13 -12.47 -11.87
C GLY A 156 4.51 -11.97 -11.48
N VAL A 157 5.50 -12.39 -12.26
CA VAL A 157 6.88 -11.88 -12.22
C VAL A 157 7.20 -11.33 -13.59
N LEU A 158 7.53 -10.05 -13.66
CA LEU A 158 7.78 -9.31 -14.89
C LEU A 158 9.25 -8.90 -14.99
N GLU A 159 9.80 -9.01 -16.19
CA GLU A 159 11.20 -8.70 -16.49
C GLU A 159 11.25 -7.63 -17.57
N LEU A 160 12.19 -6.68 -17.47
CA LEU A 160 12.44 -5.71 -18.51
C LEU A 160 12.92 -6.42 -19.79
N ASN A 161 12.33 -6.08 -20.93
CA ASN A 161 12.80 -6.53 -22.24
C ASN A 161 12.72 -5.40 -23.26
N GLY A 162 13.87 -4.78 -23.53
CA GLY A 162 13.97 -3.62 -24.41
C GLY A 162 13.16 -2.45 -23.86
N SER A 163 12.09 -2.07 -24.55
CA SER A 163 11.21 -0.95 -24.16
C SER A 163 9.85 -1.40 -23.60
N THR A 164 9.72 -2.68 -23.21
CA THR A 164 8.50 -3.26 -22.62
C THR A 164 8.87 -4.18 -21.44
N LEU A 165 7.86 -4.71 -20.76
CA LEU A 165 8.00 -5.81 -19.81
C LEU A 165 7.48 -7.11 -20.42
N ASN A 166 8.22 -8.21 -20.21
CA ASN A 166 7.78 -9.57 -20.42
C ASN A 166 7.39 -10.21 -19.08
N SER A 167 6.77 -11.39 -19.12
CA SER A 167 6.47 -12.16 -17.91
C SER A 167 7.31 -13.42 -17.88
N LEU A 168 8.02 -13.63 -16.77
CA LEU A 168 8.70 -14.89 -16.48
C LEU A 168 7.71 -15.91 -15.92
N MET A 169 6.79 -15.47 -15.07
CA MET A 169 5.76 -16.30 -14.45
C MET A 169 4.42 -15.57 -14.38
N LEU A 170 3.33 -16.29 -14.61
CA LEU A 170 1.96 -15.83 -14.41
C LEU A 170 1.13 -16.95 -13.77
N ALA A 171 0.49 -16.67 -12.64
CA ALA A 171 -0.29 -17.64 -11.89
C ALA A 171 -1.62 -17.05 -11.41
N PRO A 172 -2.77 -17.60 -11.82
CA PRO A 172 -4.06 -17.18 -11.25
C PRO A 172 -4.20 -17.64 -9.79
N ASN A 173 -5.05 -16.96 -9.03
CA ASN A 173 -5.51 -17.42 -7.72
C ASN A 173 -6.02 -18.86 -7.78
N GLY A 174 -5.66 -19.66 -6.78
CA GLY A 174 -5.88 -21.10 -6.72
C GLY A 174 -4.71 -21.94 -7.26
N THR A 175 -3.69 -21.33 -7.86
CA THR A 175 -2.45 -22.01 -8.25
C THR A 175 -1.70 -22.50 -7.02
N ARG A 176 -1.06 -23.68 -7.12
CA ARG A 176 -0.21 -24.22 -6.06
C ARG A 176 1.26 -24.11 -6.42
N PHE A 177 2.05 -23.54 -5.51
CA PHE A 177 3.51 -23.54 -5.57
C PHE A 177 4.02 -24.50 -4.51
N GLY A 178 4.22 -25.75 -4.91
CA GLY A 178 4.40 -26.86 -3.98
C GLY A 178 3.19 -26.98 -3.02
N GLY A 179 3.44 -26.77 -1.72
CA GLY A 179 2.40 -26.79 -0.69
C GLY A 179 1.59 -25.50 -0.56
N TRP A 180 2.11 -24.37 -1.04
CA TRP A 180 1.47 -23.06 -0.91
C TRP A 180 0.30 -22.92 -1.88
N LEU A 181 -0.81 -22.35 -1.43
CA LEU A 181 -1.98 -22.05 -2.25
C LEU A 181 -2.07 -20.53 -2.46
N LEU A 182 -1.87 -20.09 -3.71
CA LEU A 182 -1.94 -18.67 -4.05
C LEU A 182 -3.36 -18.14 -3.89
N ASN A 183 -3.50 -17.09 -3.09
CA ASN A 183 -4.72 -16.29 -3.00
C ASN A 183 -4.38 -14.82 -2.69
N THR A 184 -4.33 -13.95 -3.69
CA THR A 184 -3.95 -12.54 -3.52
C THR A 184 -4.92 -11.71 -2.67
N ALA A 185 -6.06 -12.27 -2.26
CA ALA A 185 -6.95 -11.63 -1.27
C ALA A 185 -6.37 -11.69 0.16
N ASP A 186 -5.55 -12.70 0.46
CA ASP A 186 -4.97 -12.90 1.79
C ASP A 186 -3.47 -13.26 1.78
N ASN A 187 -2.86 -13.35 0.60
CA ASN A 187 -1.42 -13.52 0.42
C ASN A 187 -0.76 -12.14 0.30
N TYR A 188 0.24 -11.90 1.13
CA TYR A 188 1.05 -10.68 1.12
C TYR A 188 2.45 -11.02 0.65
N VAL A 189 2.89 -10.37 -0.43
CA VAL A 189 4.24 -10.50 -0.97
C VAL A 189 4.99 -9.23 -0.63
N ASP A 190 5.87 -9.32 0.36
CA ASP A 190 6.35 -8.13 1.09
C ASP A 190 7.85 -7.92 0.93
N MET A 191 8.57 -8.95 0.53
CA MET A 191 10.01 -8.94 0.37
C MET A 191 10.41 -9.88 -0.74
N VAL A 192 11.39 -9.44 -1.51
CA VAL A 192 12.19 -10.24 -2.43
C VAL A 192 13.63 -10.05 -1.99
N VAL A 193 14.30 -11.14 -1.63
CA VAL A 193 15.69 -11.13 -1.15
C VAL A 193 16.29 -12.53 -1.20
N ASP A 194 17.57 -12.62 -1.53
CA ASP A 194 18.39 -13.83 -1.47
C ASP A 194 18.53 -14.29 0.00
N VAL A 195 17.74 -15.30 0.38
CA VAL A 195 17.75 -15.87 1.73
C VAL A 195 18.55 -17.15 1.85
N ASP A 196 18.88 -17.81 0.73
CA ASP A 196 19.62 -19.06 0.73
C ASP A 196 21.08 -18.94 0.23
N GLY A 197 21.45 -17.79 -0.30
CA GLY A 197 22.79 -17.40 -0.70
C GLY A 197 23.18 -17.88 -2.10
N ASP A 198 22.22 -18.25 -2.95
CA ASP A 198 22.50 -18.75 -4.30
C ASP A 198 22.70 -17.63 -5.34
N GLY A 199 22.38 -16.39 -4.97
CA GLY A 199 22.53 -15.19 -5.78
C GLY A 199 21.27 -14.80 -6.55
N SER A 200 20.20 -15.59 -6.49
CA SER A 200 18.85 -15.21 -6.89
C SER A 200 18.07 -14.82 -5.64
N ASP A 201 17.10 -13.92 -5.79
CA ASP A 201 16.24 -13.50 -4.70
C ASP A 201 15.02 -14.42 -4.58
N GLU A 202 14.58 -14.69 -3.34
CA GLU A 202 13.33 -15.41 -3.09
C GLU A 202 12.18 -14.47 -2.76
N ILE A 203 10.99 -14.85 -3.21
CA ILE A 203 9.73 -14.24 -2.80
C ILE A 203 9.35 -14.73 -1.40
N ILE A 204 9.31 -13.80 -0.44
CA ILE A 204 8.75 -14.06 0.89
C ILE A 204 7.27 -13.70 0.90
N VAL A 205 6.43 -14.71 1.13
CA VAL A 205 4.97 -14.58 1.13
C VAL A 205 4.39 -14.94 2.49
N THR A 206 3.42 -14.17 2.96
CA THR A 206 2.64 -14.48 4.17
C THR A 206 1.16 -14.60 3.87
N SER A 207 0.44 -15.35 4.70
CA SER A 207 -1.02 -15.47 4.66
C SER A 207 -1.56 -15.83 6.05
N PRO A 208 -2.89 -15.89 6.26
CA PRO A 208 -3.47 -16.41 7.49
C PRO A 208 -3.05 -17.85 7.83
N TRP A 209 -2.56 -18.62 6.84
CA TRP A 209 -2.02 -19.95 7.08
C TRP A 209 -0.62 -19.92 7.69
N GLY A 210 0.25 -19.01 7.27
CA GLY A 210 1.65 -18.96 7.71
C GLY A 210 2.56 -18.20 6.73
N ILE A 211 3.81 -18.62 6.63
CA ILE A 211 4.86 -18.02 5.78
C ILE A 211 5.34 -19.04 4.73
N GLY A 212 5.70 -18.54 3.54
CA GLY A 212 6.43 -19.25 2.52
C GLY A 212 7.64 -18.48 2.00
N VAL A 213 8.68 -19.22 1.62
CA VAL A 213 9.83 -18.75 0.84
C VAL A 213 9.73 -19.45 -0.50
N LEU A 214 9.53 -18.67 -1.56
CA LEU A 214 9.27 -19.16 -2.90
C LEU A 214 10.35 -18.69 -3.87
N GLU A 215 10.93 -19.63 -4.61
CA GLU A 215 11.99 -19.40 -5.60
C GLU A 215 11.38 -19.46 -7.00
N LEU A 216 11.80 -18.56 -7.90
CA LEU A 216 11.39 -18.62 -9.29
C LEU A 216 12.04 -19.81 -10.01
N ASN A 217 11.23 -20.61 -10.70
CA ASN A 217 11.72 -21.77 -11.46
C ASN A 217 10.97 -21.87 -12.79
N GLY A 218 11.55 -21.23 -13.82
CA GLY A 218 10.93 -21.09 -15.13
C GLY A 218 9.57 -20.38 -15.01
N PRO A 219 8.48 -20.92 -15.58
CA PRO A 219 7.17 -20.28 -15.54
C PRO A 219 6.37 -20.57 -14.26
N SER A 220 7.02 -20.93 -13.16
CA SER A 220 6.38 -21.29 -11.87
C SER A 220 7.26 -20.86 -10.70
N LEU A 221 6.74 -20.98 -9.47
CA LEU A 221 7.54 -20.90 -8.25
C LEU A 221 7.69 -22.28 -7.61
N ASN A 222 8.89 -22.57 -7.11
CA ASN A 222 9.17 -23.64 -6.17
C ASN A 222 8.98 -23.13 -4.74
N SER A 223 8.61 -24.02 -3.82
CA SER A 223 8.59 -23.69 -2.38
C SER A 223 9.86 -24.22 -1.71
N LEU A 224 10.74 -23.34 -1.26
CA LEU A 224 11.94 -23.72 -0.50
C LEU A 224 11.61 -23.99 0.96
N MET A 225 10.75 -23.16 1.54
CA MET A 225 10.28 -23.31 2.92
C MET A 225 8.81 -22.93 3.01
N LEU A 226 8.04 -23.74 3.74
CA LEU A 226 6.66 -23.44 4.08
C LEU A 226 6.46 -23.77 5.57
N ALA A 227 5.97 -22.80 6.33
CA ALA A 227 5.72 -22.98 7.75
C ALA A 227 4.34 -22.42 8.13
N PRO A 228 3.42 -23.26 8.65
CA PRO A 228 2.16 -22.77 9.16
C PRO A 228 2.35 -21.96 10.45
N ASN A 229 1.38 -21.11 10.75
CA ASN A 229 1.23 -20.51 12.07
C ASN A 229 1.27 -21.59 13.17
N GLY A 230 1.97 -21.29 14.27
CA GLY A 230 2.31 -22.25 15.32
C GLY A 230 3.65 -22.96 15.14
N THR A 231 4.32 -22.79 14.00
CA THR A 231 5.70 -23.27 13.81
C THR A 231 6.66 -22.49 14.70
N ARG A 232 7.60 -23.19 15.34
CA ARG A 232 8.66 -22.55 16.14
C ARG A 232 9.93 -22.39 15.33
N PHE A 233 10.45 -21.17 15.29
CA PHE A 233 11.81 -20.88 14.82
C PHE A 233 12.68 -20.58 16.03
N GLY A 234 13.37 -21.62 16.52
CA GLY A 234 14.06 -21.56 17.81
C GLY A 234 13.08 -21.25 18.95
N GLY A 235 13.33 -20.16 19.68
CA GLY A 235 12.47 -19.71 20.78
C GLY A 235 11.20 -18.96 20.35
N TRP A 236 11.14 -18.51 19.09
CA TRP A 236 10.06 -17.70 18.57
C TRP A 236 8.96 -18.56 17.95
N LEU A 237 7.69 -18.16 18.12
CA LEU A 237 6.52 -18.86 17.62
C LEU A 237 5.91 -18.01 16.51
N LEU A 238 5.82 -18.56 15.30
CA LEU A 238 5.21 -17.89 14.16
C LEU A 238 3.71 -17.75 14.35
N ASN A 239 3.22 -16.53 14.15
CA ASN A 239 1.83 -16.15 14.06
C ASN A 239 1.72 -14.92 13.13
N THR A 240 1.39 -15.12 11.85
CA THR A 240 1.22 -14.02 10.88
C THR A 240 0.09 -13.07 11.21
N ALA A 241 -0.76 -13.39 12.20
CA ALA A 241 -1.72 -12.44 12.74
C ALA A 241 -1.04 -11.32 13.56
N ASP A 242 0.15 -11.50 14.11
CA ASP A 242 0.87 -10.46 14.88
C ASP A 242 2.34 -10.26 14.44
N ASN A 243 2.93 -11.25 13.78
CA ASN A 243 4.25 -11.19 13.17
C ASN A 243 4.17 -10.55 11.79
N GLN A 244 5.21 -9.79 11.46
CA GLN A 244 5.31 -9.04 10.22
C GLN A 244 6.67 -9.30 9.59
N ILE A 245 6.70 -9.23 8.26
CA ILE A 245 7.89 -9.43 7.45
C ILE A 245 7.89 -8.30 6.41
N GLY A 246 8.98 -7.55 6.34
CA GLY A 246 9.13 -6.43 5.42
C GLY A 246 10.28 -5.52 5.83
N VAL A 247 10.67 -4.61 4.93
CA VAL A 247 11.55 -3.48 5.22
C VAL A 247 10.80 -2.20 4.82
N GLY A 248 10.32 -1.40 5.79
CA GLY A 248 10.08 0.03 5.58
C GLY A 248 8.76 0.52 4.97
N ASP A 249 7.60 0.00 5.38
CA ASP A 249 6.28 0.61 5.10
C ASP A 249 5.47 0.81 6.40
N GLN A 250 4.33 1.52 6.37
CA GLN A 250 3.43 1.60 7.52
C GLN A 250 2.16 0.75 7.31
N LEU A 251 1.50 0.34 8.39
CA LEU A 251 0.42 -0.65 8.38
C LEU A 251 -0.74 -0.24 9.29
N VAL A 252 -1.98 -0.39 8.81
CA VAL A 252 -3.19 -0.41 9.64
C VAL A 252 -3.76 -1.83 9.72
N ARG A 253 -3.98 -2.31 10.95
CA ARG A 253 -4.51 -3.65 11.24
C ARG A 253 -6.02 -3.57 11.43
N LEU A 254 -6.76 -4.29 10.60
CA LEU A 254 -8.21 -4.21 10.50
C LEU A 254 -8.87 -5.53 10.87
N HIS A 255 -9.83 -5.49 11.81
CA HIS A 255 -10.68 -6.64 12.15
C HIS A 255 -12.12 -6.35 11.74
N ILE A 256 -12.73 -7.29 11.03
CA ILE A 256 -14.09 -7.14 10.52
C ILE A 256 -15.06 -7.92 11.39
N LYS A 257 -16.13 -7.26 11.85
CA LYS A 257 -17.22 -7.86 12.63
C LYS A 257 -18.52 -7.68 11.87
N ILE A 258 -19.22 -8.77 11.55
CA ILE A 258 -20.38 -8.75 10.66
C ILE A 258 -21.63 -9.12 11.46
N LEU A 259 -22.54 -8.17 11.66
CA LEU A 259 -23.89 -8.43 12.16
C LEU A 259 -24.87 -8.56 10.98
N THR A 260 -24.66 -7.74 9.95
CA THR A 260 -25.42 -7.78 8.69
C THR A 260 -24.45 -7.69 7.51
N THR A 261 -24.69 -8.51 6.48
CA THR A 261 -23.93 -8.44 5.24
C THR A 261 -24.24 -7.12 4.52
N PRO A 262 -23.24 -6.28 4.21
CA PRO A 262 -23.45 -5.04 3.47
C PRO A 262 -23.84 -5.28 2.01
N ASP A 263 -24.46 -4.27 1.39
CA ASP A 263 -24.88 -4.33 -0.01
C ASP A 263 -23.67 -4.30 -0.96
N VAL A 264 -22.65 -3.50 -0.62
CA VAL A 264 -21.32 -3.57 -1.25
C VAL A 264 -20.47 -4.57 -0.48
N SER A 265 -19.86 -5.54 -1.17
CA SER A 265 -19.09 -6.59 -0.50
C SER A 265 -17.94 -6.01 0.34
N ILE A 266 -17.67 -6.66 1.47
CA ILE A 266 -16.57 -6.29 2.37
C ILE A 266 -15.23 -6.34 1.63
N GLU A 267 -15.04 -7.31 0.73
CA GLU A 267 -13.82 -7.38 -0.10
C GLU A 267 -13.66 -6.14 -0.98
N ASN A 268 -14.72 -5.69 -1.65
CA ASN A 268 -14.66 -4.49 -2.48
C ASN A 268 -14.32 -3.26 -1.64
N MET A 269 -14.92 -3.12 -0.46
CA MET A 269 -14.60 -2.02 0.45
C MET A 269 -13.15 -2.06 0.95
N ILE A 270 -12.61 -3.25 1.25
CA ILE A 270 -11.21 -3.42 1.69
C ILE A 270 -10.25 -3.10 0.53
N VAL A 271 -10.53 -3.58 -0.68
CA VAL A 271 -9.73 -3.27 -1.88
C VAL A 271 -9.77 -1.76 -2.15
N ALA A 272 -10.92 -1.11 -2.04
CA ALA A 272 -11.04 0.33 -2.17
C ALA A 272 -10.20 1.07 -1.11
N MET A 273 -10.32 0.67 0.16
CA MET A 273 -9.50 1.22 1.23
C MET A 273 -8.00 1.05 0.97
N ALA A 274 -7.58 -0.14 0.54
CA ALA A 274 -6.20 -0.42 0.19
C ALA A 274 -5.71 0.49 -0.95
N ARG A 275 -6.49 0.68 -2.02
CA ARG A 275 -6.15 1.60 -3.12
C ARG A 275 -5.86 3.02 -2.64
N ALA A 276 -6.66 3.54 -1.68
CA ALA A 276 -6.44 4.88 -1.15
C ALA A 276 -5.25 4.95 -0.19
N TYR A 277 -5.08 3.96 0.69
CA TYR A 277 -4.10 4.02 1.78
C TYR A 277 -2.70 3.56 1.34
N GLU A 278 -2.61 2.51 0.52
CA GLU A 278 -1.34 1.99 0.02
C GLU A 278 -0.70 2.96 -0.98
N ALA A 279 -1.52 3.71 -1.73
CA ALA A 279 -1.06 4.84 -2.55
C ALA A 279 -0.29 5.92 -1.75
N VAL A 280 -0.48 5.94 -0.42
CA VAL A 280 0.23 6.82 0.51
C VAL A 280 1.10 6.07 1.51
N GLY A 281 1.50 4.82 1.19
CA GLY A 281 2.43 3.99 1.97
C GLY A 281 1.87 3.49 3.30
N ILE A 282 0.54 3.32 3.40
CA ILE A 282 -0.12 2.68 4.55
C ILE A 282 -0.84 1.42 4.07
N ARG A 283 -0.27 0.26 4.38
CA ARG A 283 -0.85 -1.04 4.07
C ARG A 283 -2.12 -1.32 4.88
N VAL A 284 -3.12 -1.91 4.22
CA VAL A 284 -4.35 -2.37 4.88
C VAL A 284 -4.29 -3.88 5.08
N HIS A 285 -4.10 -4.31 6.32
CA HIS A 285 -4.05 -5.74 6.66
C HIS A 285 -5.33 -6.15 7.38
N ARG A 286 -6.13 -6.99 6.73
CA ARG A 286 -7.29 -7.62 7.36
C ARG A 286 -6.86 -8.81 8.20
N VAL A 287 -6.80 -8.62 9.51
CA VAL A 287 -6.29 -9.63 10.46
C VAL A 287 -7.32 -10.72 10.75
N SER A 288 -8.61 -10.37 10.86
CA SER A 288 -9.65 -11.37 11.16
C SER A 288 -11.02 -10.93 10.66
N THR A 289 -11.90 -11.92 10.51
CA THR A 289 -13.34 -11.71 10.27
C THR A 289 -14.15 -12.57 11.21
N GLU A 290 -15.21 -12.01 11.77
CA GLU A 290 -16.11 -12.70 12.68
C GLU A 290 -17.56 -12.28 12.40
N THR A 291 -18.47 -13.25 12.35
CA THR A 291 -19.90 -12.99 12.33
C THR A 291 -20.43 -12.92 13.77
N LEU A 292 -21.17 -11.87 14.10
CA LEU A 292 -21.76 -11.65 15.40
C LEU A 292 -23.29 -11.78 15.33
N SER A 293 -23.90 -12.36 16.35
CA SER A 293 -25.36 -12.42 16.49
C SER A 293 -25.79 -11.55 17.67
N LEU A 294 -26.08 -10.28 17.36
CA LEU A 294 -26.44 -9.25 18.34
C LEU A 294 -27.64 -8.45 17.80
N PRO A 295 -28.85 -9.05 17.70
CA PRO A 295 -29.99 -8.44 16.99
C PRO A 295 -30.41 -7.08 17.57
N ALA A 296 -30.24 -6.89 18.88
CA ALA A 296 -30.53 -5.61 19.55
C ALA A 296 -29.54 -4.48 19.21
N LEU A 297 -28.39 -4.79 18.60
CA LEU A 297 -27.35 -3.83 18.23
C LEU A 297 -27.18 -3.71 16.70
N ASN A 298 -28.10 -4.31 15.93
CA ASN A 298 -28.00 -4.35 14.47
C ASN A 298 -28.58 -3.09 13.80
N ASP A 299 -29.48 -2.39 14.49
CA ASP A 299 -29.80 -0.98 14.21
C ASP A 299 -29.20 -0.17 15.35
N LEU A 300 -28.00 0.37 15.14
CA LEU A 300 -27.15 0.85 16.22
C LEU A 300 -27.36 2.35 16.46
N ASP A 301 -27.74 2.74 17.67
CA ASP A 301 -27.67 4.14 18.09
C ASP A 301 -26.22 4.62 18.16
N VAL A 302 -25.87 5.59 17.32
CA VAL A 302 -24.54 6.24 17.27
C VAL A 302 -24.59 7.70 17.70
N GLY A 303 -25.75 8.19 18.15
CA GLY A 303 -25.96 9.59 18.51
C GLY A 303 -25.60 10.53 17.36
N THR A 304 -25.00 11.68 17.65
CA THR A 304 -24.56 12.63 16.61
C THR A 304 -23.31 12.18 15.84
N CYS A 305 -22.78 10.99 16.14
CA CYS A 305 -21.48 10.51 15.67
C CYS A 305 -20.32 11.51 15.88
N GLN A 306 -20.33 12.22 17.01
CA GLN A 306 -19.22 13.09 17.37
C GLN A 306 -18.04 12.25 17.86
N LEU A 307 -16.88 12.37 17.19
CA LEU A 307 -15.65 11.64 17.57
C LEU A 307 -15.33 11.79 19.07
N GLY A 308 -15.17 10.65 19.74
CA GLY A 308 -14.88 10.56 21.18
C GLY A 308 -16.12 10.57 22.08
N VAL A 309 -17.32 10.71 21.51
CA VAL A 309 -18.60 10.62 22.22
C VAL A 309 -19.36 9.39 21.72
N THR A 310 -19.57 8.41 22.61
CA THR A 310 -20.24 7.15 22.26
C THR A 310 -21.49 6.91 23.07
N THR A 311 -22.48 6.28 22.44
CA THR A 311 -23.72 5.83 23.09
C THR A 311 -23.51 4.56 23.92
N THR A 312 -24.52 4.17 24.69
CA THR A 312 -24.53 2.88 25.41
C THR A 312 -24.43 1.70 24.44
N GLU A 313 -25.10 1.77 23.30
CA GLU A 313 -25.10 0.69 22.32
C GLU A 313 -23.74 0.56 21.63
N GLN A 314 -23.09 1.68 21.25
CA GLN A 314 -21.71 1.65 20.77
C GLN A 314 -20.76 1.04 21.81
N ASN A 315 -20.88 1.43 23.08
CA ASN A 315 -20.07 0.83 24.14
C ASN A 315 -20.27 -0.69 24.27
N GLN A 316 -21.51 -1.17 24.14
CA GLN A 316 -21.84 -2.59 24.15
C GLN A 316 -21.28 -3.32 22.93
N LEU A 317 -21.48 -2.78 21.73
CA LEU A 317 -21.00 -3.36 20.49
C LEU A 317 -19.46 -3.47 20.48
N PHE A 318 -18.77 -2.39 20.87
CA PHE A 318 -17.31 -2.32 20.90
C PHE A 318 -16.66 -3.16 22.01
N ASN A 319 -17.44 -3.85 22.86
CA ASN A 319 -16.90 -4.93 23.70
C ASN A 319 -16.59 -6.20 22.87
N ASN A 320 -17.21 -6.37 21.71
CA ASN A 320 -17.04 -7.54 20.85
C ASN A 320 -15.82 -7.36 19.94
N ARG A 321 -14.63 -7.46 20.53
CA ARG A 321 -13.33 -7.21 19.88
C ARG A 321 -12.43 -8.45 19.88
N ASN A 322 -13.02 -9.63 19.72
CA ASN A 322 -12.26 -10.89 19.74
C ASN A 322 -11.09 -10.80 18.74
N ASN A 323 -9.90 -11.20 19.21
CA ASN A 323 -8.63 -11.20 18.47
C ASN A 323 -8.03 -9.82 18.14
N ALA A 324 -8.63 -8.71 18.55
CA ALA A 324 -8.12 -7.37 18.26
C ALA A 324 -7.37 -6.77 19.46
N GLY A 325 -6.09 -6.47 19.27
CA GLY A 325 -5.26 -5.77 20.26
C GLY A 325 -5.66 -4.30 20.46
N PRO A 326 -5.07 -3.60 21.44
CA PRO A 326 -5.43 -2.22 21.78
C PRO A 326 -5.12 -1.19 20.68
N LEU A 327 -4.26 -1.54 19.73
CA LEU A 327 -3.90 -0.70 18.58
C LEU A 327 -4.56 -1.15 17.26
N ASP A 328 -5.37 -2.21 17.31
CA ASP A 328 -6.06 -2.74 16.13
C ASP A 328 -7.41 -2.06 15.93
N VAL A 329 -7.68 -1.64 14.69
CA VAL A 329 -8.95 -1.02 14.28
C VAL A 329 -9.99 -2.10 14.05
N VAL A 330 -11.15 -1.98 14.71
CA VAL A 330 -12.26 -2.93 14.56
C VAL A 330 -13.43 -2.26 13.88
N VAL A 331 -13.89 -2.81 12.76
CA VAL A 331 -15.03 -2.28 12.01
C VAL A 331 -16.23 -3.23 12.09
N TYR A 332 -17.37 -2.68 12.48
CA TYR A 332 -18.63 -3.38 12.66
C TYR A 332 -19.60 -3.08 11.51
N PHE A 333 -20.01 -4.12 10.79
CA PHE A 333 -21.04 -4.03 9.77
C PHE A 333 -22.41 -4.32 10.37
N VAL A 334 -23.26 -3.28 10.42
CA VAL A 334 -24.60 -3.30 11.00
C VAL A 334 -25.65 -3.06 9.92
N ARG A 335 -26.92 -3.37 10.19
CA ARG A 335 -28.02 -3.09 9.25
C ARG A 335 -28.18 -1.58 9.06
N SER A 336 -28.29 -0.84 10.16
CA SER A 336 -28.44 0.62 10.10
C SER A 336 -27.79 1.30 11.30
N THR A 337 -27.57 2.60 11.19
CA THR A 337 -27.24 3.46 12.33
C THR A 337 -28.46 4.33 12.66
N VAL A 338 -28.55 4.79 13.90
CA VAL A 338 -29.57 5.73 14.37
C VAL A 338 -28.85 6.93 14.99
N PRO A 339 -28.99 8.16 14.46
CA PRO A 339 -29.59 8.55 13.17
C PRO A 339 -28.95 7.86 11.95
N PRO A 340 -29.60 7.86 10.77
CA PRO A 340 -29.22 7.04 9.61
C PRO A 340 -28.01 7.59 8.84
N TYR A 341 -26.81 7.36 9.37
CA TYR A 341 -25.54 7.57 8.70
C TYR A 341 -25.06 6.32 7.96
N ASN A 342 -24.22 6.50 6.93
CA ASN A 342 -23.56 5.39 6.25
C ASN A 342 -22.48 4.73 7.12
N GLY A 343 -21.91 5.48 8.06
CA GLY A 343 -20.93 4.98 8.99
C GLY A 343 -20.78 5.90 10.20
N CYS A 344 -20.04 5.41 11.20
CA CYS A 344 -19.65 6.22 12.33
C CYS A 344 -18.34 5.74 12.95
N ALA A 345 -17.32 6.60 12.94
CA ALA A 345 -16.01 6.35 13.52
C ALA A 345 -15.88 6.72 15.02
N SER A 346 -16.95 7.18 15.67
CA SER A 346 -16.90 7.41 17.12
C SER A 346 -16.80 6.09 17.88
N HIS A 347 -15.83 6.01 18.79
CA HIS A 347 -15.50 4.78 19.48
C HIS A 347 -15.05 5.03 20.92
N PRO A 348 -15.19 4.05 21.84
CA PRO A 348 -14.76 4.21 23.22
C PRO A 348 -13.23 4.31 23.32
N ALA A 349 -12.74 5.01 24.34
CA ALA A 349 -11.29 5.18 24.54
C ALA A 349 -10.56 3.82 24.63
N GLY A 350 -9.44 3.69 23.92
CA GLY A 350 -8.66 2.44 23.87
C GLY A 350 -9.28 1.32 23.03
N ARG A 351 -10.37 1.59 22.29
CA ARG A 351 -11.05 0.64 21.41
C ARG A 351 -11.23 1.24 20.00
N PRO A 352 -10.14 1.54 19.29
CA PRO A 352 -10.21 2.17 17.97
C PRO A 352 -11.05 1.32 17.02
N GLY A 353 -11.98 1.97 16.32
CA GLY A 353 -12.92 1.28 15.45
C GLY A 353 -14.00 2.17 14.89
N ALA A 354 -14.81 1.59 14.03
CA ALA A 354 -15.91 2.27 13.37
C ALA A 354 -17.08 1.33 13.11
N VAL A 355 -18.21 1.90 12.77
CA VAL A 355 -19.42 1.21 12.35
C VAL A 355 -19.69 1.58 10.89
N VAL A 356 -20.10 0.60 10.08
CA VAL A 356 -20.49 0.79 8.67
C VAL A 356 -21.87 0.16 8.49
N ALA A 357 -22.82 0.94 7.96
CA ALA A 357 -24.19 0.50 7.74
C ALA A 357 -24.31 -0.36 6.46
N GLN A 358 -25.36 -1.17 6.34
CA GLN A 358 -25.56 -2.08 5.22
C GLN A 358 -25.58 -1.35 3.85
N GLY A 359 -26.27 -0.21 3.78
CA GLY A 359 -26.39 0.61 2.57
C GLY A 359 -25.20 1.54 2.30
N ALA A 360 -24.09 1.37 3.01
CA ALA A 360 -22.89 2.16 2.82
C ALA A 360 -22.25 1.92 1.45
N THR A 361 -21.48 2.92 0.98
CA THR A 361 -20.80 2.85 -0.32
C THR A 361 -19.43 2.17 -0.23
N GLU A 362 -18.85 1.85 -1.39
CA GLU A 362 -17.50 1.28 -1.56
C GLU A 362 -16.42 2.00 -0.72
N TRP A 363 -16.48 3.32 -0.61
CA TRP A 363 -15.46 4.14 0.07
C TRP A 363 -15.74 4.38 1.56
N THR A 364 -16.90 3.95 2.07
CA THR A 364 -17.31 4.27 3.45
C THR A 364 -16.40 3.62 4.49
N LEU A 365 -15.97 2.37 4.28
CA LEU A 365 -15.00 1.72 5.16
C LEU A 365 -13.71 2.55 5.28
N ALA A 366 -13.14 2.95 4.16
CA ALA A 366 -11.91 3.74 4.11
C ALA A 366 -12.07 5.12 4.76
N HIS A 367 -13.22 5.75 4.55
CA HIS A 367 -13.56 7.04 5.14
C HIS A 367 -13.64 6.97 6.68
N GLU A 368 -14.40 6.00 7.20
CA GLU A 368 -14.56 5.85 8.65
C GLU A 368 -13.24 5.46 9.33
N VAL A 369 -12.45 4.57 8.73
CA VAL A 369 -11.10 4.28 9.25
C VAL A 369 -10.21 5.52 9.18
N GLY A 370 -10.41 6.42 8.20
CA GLY A 370 -9.68 7.67 8.10
C GLY A 370 -9.90 8.54 9.33
N HIS A 371 -11.14 8.66 9.79
CA HIS A 371 -11.45 9.31 11.06
C HIS A 371 -10.79 8.65 12.27
N VAL A 372 -10.76 7.32 12.32
CA VAL A 372 -10.05 6.57 13.37
C VAL A 372 -8.55 6.89 13.35
N LEU A 373 -7.99 7.10 12.16
CA LEU A 373 -6.62 7.57 11.92
C LEU A 373 -6.48 9.11 11.97
N THR A 374 -7.39 9.79 12.68
CA THR A 374 -7.38 11.22 13.02
C THR A 374 -7.83 12.21 11.94
N LEU A 375 -8.26 11.73 10.78
CA LEU A 375 -8.73 12.60 9.70
C LEU A 375 -10.05 13.29 10.02
N ARG A 376 -10.33 14.39 9.32
CA ARG A 376 -11.54 15.22 9.50
C ARG A 376 -12.20 15.46 8.16
N HIS A 377 -13.52 15.68 8.18
CA HIS A 377 -14.27 15.99 6.97
C HIS A 377 -13.72 17.22 6.25
N VAL A 378 -13.82 17.19 4.93
CA VAL A 378 -13.53 18.30 4.03
C VAL A 378 -14.69 18.50 3.04
N ASP A 379 -14.86 19.71 2.54
CA ASP A 379 -15.86 20.00 1.51
C ASP A 379 -15.24 19.82 0.10
N ASP A 380 -14.91 18.59 -0.25
CA ASP A 380 -14.26 18.24 -1.53
C ASP A 380 -14.55 16.78 -1.92
N ASN A 381 -15.25 16.59 -3.03
CA ASN A 381 -15.68 15.27 -3.52
C ASN A 381 -14.57 14.49 -4.24
N ASN A 382 -13.41 15.08 -4.49
CA ASN A 382 -12.25 14.32 -4.97
C ASN A 382 -11.49 13.65 -3.82
N ARG A 383 -11.75 14.05 -2.57
CA ARG A 383 -10.99 13.58 -1.40
C ARG A 383 -11.74 12.51 -0.61
N LEU A 384 -10.99 11.61 0.01
CA LEU A 384 -11.57 10.49 0.75
C LEU A 384 -12.49 10.98 1.87
N MET A 385 -12.07 12.04 2.55
CA MET A 385 -12.77 12.60 3.71
C MET A 385 -13.89 13.59 3.34
N THR A 386 -14.51 13.45 2.16
CA THR A 386 -15.64 14.32 1.77
C THR A 386 -16.76 14.30 2.82
N GLY A 387 -17.12 15.48 3.34
CA GLY A 387 -18.26 15.67 4.24
C GLY A 387 -19.61 15.68 3.51
N ASN A 388 -19.59 15.64 2.18
CA ASN A 388 -20.81 15.61 1.35
C ASN A 388 -21.34 14.19 1.15
N GLY A 389 -20.69 13.18 1.76
CA GLY A 389 -21.06 11.78 1.67
C GLY A 389 -20.24 11.03 0.61
N THR A 390 -19.79 9.84 0.98
CA THR A 390 -18.92 8.98 0.17
C THR A 390 -19.53 8.50 -1.15
N ALA A 391 -20.85 8.60 -1.33
CA ALA A 391 -21.52 8.36 -2.61
C ALA A 391 -21.21 9.42 -3.67
N ASN A 392 -20.77 10.61 -3.24
CA ASN A 392 -20.49 11.73 -4.13
C ASN A 392 -19.02 11.80 -4.56
N ILE A 393 -18.20 10.80 -4.23
CA ILE A 393 -16.79 10.77 -4.63
C ILE A 393 -16.69 10.73 -6.16
N THR A 394 -16.02 11.71 -6.75
CA THR A 394 -15.92 11.90 -8.21
C THR A 394 -14.61 11.44 -8.83
N ASN A 395 -13.57 11.26 -8.01
CA ASN A 395 -12.23 10.84 -8.44
C ASN A 395 -11.84 9.54 -7.71
N PRO A 396 -12.21 8.35 -8.19
CA PRO A 396 -11.74 7.10 -7.61
C PRO A 396 -10.38 6.65 -8.22
N PRO A 397 -9.37 6.27 -7.39
CA PRO A 397 -9.37 6.31 -5.93
C PRO A 397 -9.32 7.76 -5.42
N PRO A 398 -10.05 8.07 -4.33
CA PRO A 398 -10.13 9.42 -3.78
C PRO A 398 -8.80 9.85 -3.16
N ASP A 399 -8.54 11.15 -3.25
CA ASP A 399 -7.28 11.75 -2.82
C ASP A 399 -7.16 11.79 -1.29
N LEU A 400 -5.93 11.57 -0.83
CA LEU A 400 -5.46 11.89 0.53
C LEU A 400 -4.34 12.92 0.43
N VAL A 401 -4.60 14.14 0.91
CA VAL A 401 -3.62 15.23 0.82
C VAL A 401 -2.54 15.10 1.90
N ALA A 402 -1.41 15.77 1.72
CA ALA A 402 -0.24 15.63 2.60
C ALA A 402 -0.55 15.77 4.11
N THR A 403 -1.40 16.72 4.51
CA THR A 403 -1.77 16.89 5.92
C THR A 403 -2.55 15.71 6.49
N GLU A 404 -3.38 15.06 5.66
CA GLU A 404 -4.11 13.86 6.05
C GLU A 404 -3.15 12.68 6.16
N VAL A 405 -2.33 12.46 5.14
CA VAL A 405 -1.31 11.40 5.14
C VAL A 405 -0.41 11.51 6.37
N ASN A 406 0.10 12.70 6.68
CA ASN A 406 0.95 12.92 7.85
C ASN A 406 0.21 12.59 9.17
N SER A 407 -1.09 12.92 9.24
CA SER A 407 -1.90 12.63 10.42
C SER A 407 -2.14 11.13 10.58
N MET A 408 -2.43 10.42 9.48
CA MET A 408 -2.56 8.96 9.48
C MET A 408 -1.25 8.30 9.88
N ARG A 409 -0.13 8.70 9.27
CA ARG A 409 1.20 8.12 9.56
C ARG A 409 1.70 8.40 10.99
N ALA A 410 1.28 9.52 11.57
CA ALA A 410 1.57 9.86 12.97
C ALA A 410 0.63 9.14 13.96
N SER A 411 -0.45 8.52 13.48
CA SER A 411 -1.37 7.75 14.32
C SER A 411 -0.65 6.57 14.95
N ARG A 412 -0.90 6.32 16.24
CA ARG A 412 -0.38 5.13 16.94
C ARG A 412 -1.00 3.82 16.46
N LEU A 413 -2.03 3.90 15.62
CA LEU A 413 -2.74 2.78 14.99
C LEU A 413 -2.15 2.43 13.62
N THR A 414 -1.17 3.23 13.19
CA THR A 414 -0.41 3.03 11.96
C THR A 414 1.01 2.64 12.36
N HIS A 415 1.36 1.38 12.16
CA HIS A 415 2.59 0.76 12.64
C HIS A 415 3.67 0.83 11.58
N ALA A 416 4.93 1.12 11.94
CA ALA A 416 6.03 0.82 11.04
C ALA A 416 6.17 -0.70 10.89
N ILE A 417 6.43 -1.15 9.66
CA ILE A 417 6.73 -2.52 9.26
C ILE A 417 8.23 -2.75 9.41
#